data_AF-A0A3C1BS99-F1
#
_entry.id   AF-A0A3C1BS99-F1
#
_cell.length_a   1.000
_cell.length_b   1.000
_cell.length_c   1.000
_cell.angle_alpha   90.00
_cell.angle_beta   90.00
_cell.angle_gamma   90.00
#
_symmetry.space_group_name_H-M   'P 1'
#
loop_
_entity.id
_entity.type
_entity.pdbx_description
1 polymer ?
#
loop_
_entity_poly.entity_id
_entity_poly.type
_entity_poly.pdbx_seq_one_letter_code
_entity_poly.pdbx_strand_id
1 'polypeptide(L)'
;MKSRTDSAYRVLKTLALDALKENKQKLELLSARLGGVSPEKALERGYALVSINNRLVRKAKDVHLEDELEIRFNDGYINTFVTGRKLSEDGNGKNSDNKRRVSKGQKRTGETQDD
;
A
#
# COMPACT_ATOMS: atom_id res chain seq x y z
N MET A 1 1.71 1.25 67.74
CA MET A 1 0.84 0.65 66.71
C MET A 1 0.72 1.43 65.39
N LYS A 2 1.05 2.74 65.32
CA LYS A 2 0.86 3.59 64.11
C LYS A 2 1.79 3.32 62.91
N SER A 3 2.88 2.57 63.06
CA SER A 3 3.84 2.39 61.94
C SER A 3 3.47 1.29 60.95
N ARG A 4 2.72 0.26 61.38
CA ARG A 4 2.25 -0.83 60.52
C ARG A 4 1.17 -0.38 59.53
N THR A 5 0.34 0.56 59.95
CA THR A 5 -0.69 1.18 59.10
C THR A 5 -0.07 2.10 58.06
N ASP A 6 1.00 2.83 58.42
CA ASP A 6 1.70 3.72 57.49
C ASP A 6 2.47 2.93 56.42
N SER A 7 3.09 1.80 56.79
CA SER A 7 3.72 0.91 55.82
C SER A 7 2.70 0.28 54.86
N ALA A 8 1.54 -0.16 55.36
CA ALA A 8 0.48 -0.71 54.52
C ALA A 8 -0.08 0.32 53.54
N TYR A 9 -0.28 1.57 53.99
CA TYR A 9 -0.73 2.66 53.14
C TYR A 9 0.27 3.01 52.04
N ARG A 10 1.57 3.07 52.37
CA ARG A 10 2.63 3.31 51.39
C ARG A 10 2.69 2.21 50.33
N VAL A 11 2.65 0.95 50.75
CA VAL A 11 2.68 -0.19 49.83
C VAL A 11 1.46 -0.18 48.91
N LEU A 12 0.25 0.02 49.45
CA LEU A 12 -0.97 0.10 48.64
C LEU A 12 -0.90 1.26 47.63
N LYS A 13 -0.43 2.43 48.05
CA LYS A 13 -0.27 3.60 47.18
C LYS A 13 0.73 3.34 46.05
N THR A 14 1.87 2.73 46.36
CA THR A 14 2.89 2.39 45.36
C THR A 14 2.34 1.37 44.37
N LEU A 15 1.70 0.29 44.83
CA LEU A 15 1.09 -0.72 43.96
C LEU A 15 0.01 -0.13 43.04
N ALA A 16 -0.84 0.76 43.57
CA ALA A 16 -1.85 1.46 42.77
C ALA A 16 -1.22 2.35 41.69
N LEU A 17 -0.15 3.08 42.02
CA LEU A 17 0.56 3.92 41.07
C LEU A 17 1.30 3.10 40.00
N ASP A 18 1.89 1.97 40.39
CA ASP A 18 2.58 1.06 39.48
C ASP A 18 1.60 0.42 38.50
N ALA A 19 0.44 -0.07 38.98
CA ALA A 19 -0.61 -0.60 38.12
C ALA A 19 -1.14 0.45 37.11
N LEU A 20 -1.29 1.70 37.55
CA LEU A 20 -1.71 2.80 36.67
C LEU A 20 -0.65 3.10 35.60
N LYS A 21 0.63 3.07 35.99
CA LYS A 21 1.76 3.31 35.10
C LYS A 21 1.90 2.20 34.06
N GLU A 22 1.75 0.94 34.46
CA GLU A 22 1.73 -0.20 33.54
C GLU A 22 0.58 -0.09 32.54
N ASN A 23 -0.62 0.25 33.00
CA ASN A 23 -1.77 0.41 32.12
C ASN A 23 -1.57 1.56 31.13
N LYS A 24 -0.97 2.67 31.57
CA LYS A 24 -0.62 3.79 30.69
C LYS A 24 0.41 3.37 29.62
N GLN A 25 1.45 2.64 30.00
CA GLN A 25 2.46 2.12 29.06
C GLN A 25 1.86 1.15 28.03
N LYS A 26 0.93 0.27 28.46
CA LYS A 26 0.20 -0.61 27.55
C LYS A 26 -0.65 0.18 26.56
N LEU A 27 -1.32 1.23 27.02
CA LEU A 27 -2.12 2.13 26.19
C LEU A 27 -1.27 2.89 25.17
N GLU A 28 -0.12 3.43 25.60
CA GLU A 28 0.84 4.10 24.72
C GLU A 28 1.40 3.16 23.66
N LEU A 29 1.73 1.91 24.02
CA LEU A 29 2.19 0.89 23.08
C LEU A 29 1.11 0.51 22.06
N LEU A 30 -0.14 0.35 22.51
CA LEU A 30 -1.27 0.07 21.62
C LEU A 30 -1.56 1.25 20.69
N SER A 31 -1.50 2.48 21.19
CA SER A 31 -1.64 3.71 20.40
C SER A 31 -0.52 3.84 19.38
N ALA A 32 0.74 3.55 19.75
CA ALA A 32 1.87 3.55 18.83
C ALA A 32 1.72 2.51 17.73
N ARG A 33 1.24 1.29 18.07
CA ARG A 33 0.93 0.24 17.10
C ARG A 33 -0.20 0.64 16.18
N LEU A 34 -1.29 1.20 16.71
CA LEU A 34 -2.43 1.66 15.91
C LEU A 34 -2.02 2.80 14.97
N GLY A 35 -1.22 3.75 15.46
CA GLY A 35 -0.63 4.78 14.65
C GLY A 35 0.26 4.22 13.53
N GLY A 36 1.01 3.14 13.77
CA GLY A 36 1.83 2.48 12.77
C GLY A 36 1.06 1.78 11.64
N VAL A 37 -0.25 1.55 11.81
CA VAL A 37 -1.11 0.83 10.86
C VAL A 37 -2.20 1.75 10.25
N SER A 38 -2.26 3.02 10.67
CA SER A 38 -3.23 3.98 10.14
C SER A 38 -2.92 4.35 8.67
N PRO A 39 -3.89 4.22 7.74
CA PRO A 39 -3.77 4.71 6.38
C PRO A 39 -3.37 6.20 6.31
N GLU A 40 -3.77 7.00 7.30
CA GLU A 40 -3.44 8.41 7.45
C GLU A 40 -1.92 8.65 7.51
N LYS A 41 -1.17 7.86 8.30
CA LYS A 41 0.30 8.00 8.32
C LYS A 41 0.97 7.60 7.01
N ALA A 42 0.34 6.75 6.19
CA ALA A 42 0.85 6.47 4.85
C ALA A 42 0.66 7.69 3.94
N LEU A 43 -0.52 8.35 4.03
CA LEU A 43 -0.82 9.57 3.30
C LEU A 43 0.07 10.76 3.73
N GLU A 44 0.30 10.94 5.03
CA GLU A 44 1.19 11.97 5.59
C GLU A 44 2.65 11.81 5.15
N ARG A 45 3.10 10.57 4.92
CA ARG A 45 4.46 10.27 4.41
C ARG A 45 4.60 10.53 2.91
N GLY A 46 3.54 10.99 2.24
CA GLY A 46 3.53 11.28 0.81
C GLY A 46 3.30 10.06 -0.07
N TYR A 47 2.82 8.94 0.49
CA TYR A 47 2.36 7.80 -0.32
C TYR A 47 0.90 8.00 -0.69
N ALA A 48 0.54 7.60 -1.91
CA ALA A 48 -0.85 7.56 -2.36
C ALA A 48 -1.43 6.15 -2.15
N LEU A 49 -2.70 6.08 -1.76
CA LEU A 49 -3.44 4.82 -1.66
C LEU A 49 -4.29 4.64 -2.92
N VAL A 50 -4.10 3.53 -3.62
CA VAL A 50 -4.84 3.22 -4.84
C VAL A 50 -5.91 2.17 -4.53
N SER A 51 -7.16 2.45 -4.88
CA SER A 51 -8.28 1.53 -4.69
C SER A 51 -9.15 1.39 -5.94
N ILE A 52 -9.73 0.21 -6.12
CA ILE A 52 -10.76 -0.08 -7.13
C ILE A 52 -12.02 -0.46 -6.36
N ASN A 53 -13.14 0.25 -6.57
CA ASN A 53 -14.41 -0.05 -5.90
C ASN A 53 -14.25 -0.21 -4.36
N ASN A 54 -13.57 0.75 -3.71
CA ASN A 54 -13.23 0.73 -2.28
C ASN A 54 -12.32 -0.42 -1.81
N ARG A 55 -11.69 -1.18 -2.72
CA ARG A 55 -10.71 -2.24 -2.40
C ARG A 55 -9.29 -1.77 -2.71
N LEU A 56 -8.41 -1.83 -1.72
CA LEU A 56 -7.01 -1.44 -1.89
C LEU A 56 -6.27 -2.37 -2.85
N VAL A 57 -5.63 -1.79 -3.86
CA VAL A 57 -4.77 -2.50 -4.82
C VAL A 57 -3.37 -2.62 -4.25
N ARG A 58 -2.85 -3.85 -4.14
CA ARG A 58 -1.48 -4.12 -3.65
C ARG A 58 -0.52 -4.58 -4.75
N LYS A 59 -1.04 -5.12 -5.85
CA LYS A 59 -0.23 -5.65 -6.97
C LYS A 59 -0.75 -5.11 -8.29
N ALA A 60 0.17 -4.74 -9.18
CA ALA A 60 -0.17 -4.28 -10.54
C ALA A 60 -0.85 -5.37 -11.41
N LYS A 61 -0.75 -6.65 -11.01
CA LYS A 61 -1.43 -7.78 -11.68
C LYS A 61 -2.95 -7.76 -11.49
N ASP A 62 -3.42 -7.15 -10.39
CA ASP A 62 -4.82 -7.14 -10.00
C ASP A 62 -5.61 -6.00 -10.68
N VAL A 63 -4.92 -5.17 -11.47
CA VAL A 63 -5.46 -4.02 -12.20
C VAL A 63 -5.60 -4.37 -13.68
N HIS A 64 -6.77 -4.15 -14.27
CA HIS A 64 -7.05 -4.39 -15.69
C HIS A 64 -7.07 -3.08 -16.48
N LEU A 65 -7.01 -3.18 -17.81
CA LEU A 65 -7.22 -2.04 -18.69
C LEU A 65 -8.66 -1.54 -18.50
N GLU A 66 -8.83 -0.21 -18.59
CA GLU A 66 -10.12 0.48 -18.43
C GLU A 66 -10.72 0.44 -17.00
N ASP A 67 -10.03 -0.16 -16.02
CA ASP A 67 -10.46 -0.09 -14.62
C ASP A 67 -10.41 1.37 -14.12
N GLU A 68 -11.45 1.77 -13.39
CA GLU A 68 -11.48 3.04 -12.66
C GLU A 68 -10.75 2.89 -11.32
N LEU A 69 -9.74 3.74 -11.11
CA LEU A 69 -8.92 3.80 -9.92
C LEU A 69 -9.22 5.08 -9.15
N GLU A 70 -9.44 4.94 -7.84
CA GLU A 70 -9.41 6.05 -6.89
C GLU A 70 -8.02 6.10 -6.24
N ILE A 71 -7.32 7.20 -6.47
CA ILE A 71 -6.02 7.50 -5.84
C ILE A 71 -6.26 8.52 -4.75
N ARG A 72 -6.03 8.12 -3.49
CA ARG A 72 -6.20 8.98 -2.33
C ARG A 72 -4.87 9.53 -1.86
N PHE A 73 -4.84 10.83 -1.62
CA PHE A 73 -3.77 11.62 -1.05
C PHE A 73 -4.19 12.18 0.32
N ASN A 74 -3.28 12.86 1.02
CA ASN A 74 -3.60 13.50 2.30
C ASN A 74 -4.57 14.68 2.14
N ASP A 75 -4.54 15.35 0.99
CA ASP A 75 -5.29 16.57 0.68
C ASP A 75 -6.53 16.32 -0.19
N GLY A 76 -6.75 15.09 -0.67
CA GLY A 76 -7.88 14.78 -1.52
C GLY A 76 -7.81 13.42 -2.21
N TYR A 77 -8.59 13.26 -3.28
CA TYR A 77 -8.61 12.05 -4.10
C TYR A 77 -8.72 12.41 -5.59
N ILE A 78 -8.22 11.51 -6.44
CA ILE A 78 -8.24 11.61 -7.90
C ILE A 78 -8.81 10.31 -8.47
N ASN A 79 -9.79 10.44 -9.37
CA ASN A 79 -10.29 9.31 -10.17
C ASN A 79 -9.54 9.26 -11.49
N THR A 80 -9.15 8.05 -11.91
CA THR A 80 -8.40 7.84 -13.15
C THR A 80 -8.71 6.49 -13.79
N PHE A 81 -8.38 6.34 -15.06
CA PHE A 81 -8.56 5.09 -15.82
C PHE A 81 -7.22 4.47 -16.19
N VAL A 82 -7.17 3.14 -16.21
CA VAL A 82 -5.94 2.41 -16.55
C VAL A 82 -5.77 2.30 -18.06
N THR A 83 -4.74 2.95 -18.59
CA THR A 83 -4.40 2.93 -20.02
C THR A 83 -3.38 1.86 -20.40
N GLY A 84 -2.64 1.33 -19.42
CA GLY A 84 -1.58 0.35 -19.64
C GLY A 84 -0.98 -0.15 -18.34
N ARG A 85 -0.45 -1.39 -18.35
CA ARG A 85 0.29 -1.95 -17.23
C ARG A 85 1.55 -2.64 -17.71
N LYS A 86 2.66 -2.42 -17.01
CA LYS A 86 3.92 -3.13 -17.21
C LYS A 86 4.28 -3.85 -15.92
N LEU A 87 4.45 -5.16 -15.99
CA LEU A 87 4.89 -5.97 -14.86
C LEU A 87 6.42 -5.98 -14.86
N SER A 88 7.04 -5.75 -13.70
CA SER A 88 8.46 -6.02 -13.52
C SER A 88 8.66 -7.55 -13.50
N GLU A 89 9.59 -8.04 -14.31
CA GLU A 89 10.01 -9.44 -14.33
C GLU A 89 11.00 -9.70 -13.19
N ASP A 90 10.49 -9.95 -11.99
CA ASP A 90 11.31 -10.51 -10.93
C ASP A 90 11.30 -12.04 -11.03
N GLY A 91 12.29 -12.56 -11.78
CA GLY A 91 12.95 -13.82 -11.51
C GLY A 91 12.34 -15.11 -12.08
N ASN A 92 12.98 -15.60 -13.15
CA ASN A 92 13.05 -17.00 -13.63
C ASN A 92 12.01 -17.44 -14.69
N GLY A 93 12.46 -17.49 -15.94
CA GLY A 93 11.75 -18.15 -17.04
C GLY A 93 12.40 -17.87 -18.38
N LYS A 94 13.18 -18.83 -18.88
CA LYS A 94 13.85 -18.79 -20.18
C LYS A 94 12.87 -18.42 -21.30
N ASN A 95 13.12 -17.34 -22.03
CA ASN A 95 12.43 -17.07 -23.28
C ASN A 95 13.33 -17.41 -24.46
N SER A 96 13.49 -18.70 -24.73
CA SER A 96 13.87 -19.21 -26.03
C SER A 96 12.60 -19.48 -26.81
N ASP A 97 12.02 -18.46 -27.43
CA ASP A 97 11.20 -18.59 -28.64
C ASP A 97 10.61 -17.23 -29.02
N ASN A 98 11.40 -16.43 -29.72
CA ASN A 98 10.81 -15.58 -30.76
C ASN A 98 11.77 -15.40 -31.93
N LYS A 99 12.08 -16.52 -32.59
CA LYS A 99 12.65 -16.52 -33.93
C LYS A 99 11.67 -17.24 -34.85
N ARG A 100 10.86 -16.45 -35.55
CA ARG A 100 9.81 -16.74 -36.57
C ARG A 100 8.62 -15.90 -36.13
N ARG A 101 8.18 -14.84 -36.80
CA ARG A 101 7.82 -14.76 -38.22
C ARG A 101 7.70 -13.26 -38.58
N VAL A 102 8.60 -12.73 -39.41
CA VAL A 102 8.24 -11.82 -40.51
C VAL A 102 9.32 -11.97 -41.58
N SER A 103 9.24 -13.04 -42.36
CA SER A 103 9.89 -13.07 -43.66
C SER A 103 8.89 -13.52 -44.72
N LYS A 104 8.72 -12.61 -45.68
CA LYS A 104 8.24 -12.77 -47.06
C LYS A 104 6.73 -12.70 -47.33
N GLY A 105 6.44 -11.85 -48.32
CA GLY A 105 5.20 -11.74 -49.08
C GLY A 105 4.94 -10.28 -49.46
N GLN A 106 5.72 -9.68 -50.38
CA GLN A 106 5.39 -9.55 -51.82
C GLN A 106 4.24 -8.56 -52.07
N LYS A 107 4.25 -7.62 -53.02
CA LYS A 107 4.96 -7.45 -54.29
C LYS A 107 4.76 -6.01 -54.79
N ARG A 108 5.70 -5.55 -55.62
CA ARG A 108 5.62 -4.36 -56.48
C ARG A 108 4.58 -4.57 -57.58
N THR A 109 3.89 -3.50 -58.01
CA THR A 109 3.37 -3.15 -59.37
C THR A 109 2.35 -2.01 -59.20
N GLY A 110 2.34 -0.89 -59.92
CA GLY A 110 3.13 -0.44 -61.07
C GLY A 110 2.85 1.06 -61.34
N GLU A 111 3.69 1.64 -62.21
CA GLU A 111 3.43 2.87 -62.99
C GLU A 111 2.09 2.72 -63.75
N THR A 112 1.28 3.75 -64.04
CA THR A 112 1.48 4.91 -64.94
C THR A 112 0.31 5.93 -64.73
N GLN A 113 0.56 7.26 -64.79
CA GLN A 113 0.05 8.27 -65.79
C GLN A 113 -1.49 8.38 -65.96
N ASP A 114 -2.18 9.52 -66.12
CA ASP A 114 -1.91 10.89 -66.60
C ASP A 114 -3.03 11.86 -66.07
N ASP A 115 -2.92 13.13 -66.47
CA ASP A 115 -3.82 14.32 -66.38
C ASP A 115 -3.50 15.39 -65.31
#